data_AF-A0A920C467-F1
#
_entry.id   AF-A0A920C467-F1
#
_cell.length_a   1.000
_cell.length_b   1.000
_cell.length_c   1.000
_cell.angle_alpha   90.00
_cell.angle_beta   90.00
_cell.angle_gamma   90.00
#
_symmetry.space_group_name_H-M   'P 1'
#
loop_
_entity.id
_entity.type
_entity.pdbx_description
1 polymer ?
#
loop_
_entity_poly.entity_id
_entity_poly.type
_entity_poly.pdbx_seq_one_letter_code
_entity_poly.pdbx_strand_id
1 'polypeptide(L)'
;MGVVKFKTSGRTIPMLRQTGNARIMHKDAEFGIDESQLDKIEKDWNGGIRFEDLVEQEGRPWDEILFALMELAKEDRLTRPIAYRYGN
;
A
#
# COMPACT_ATOMS: atom_id res chain seq x y z
N MET A 1 -2.11 -2.73 -30.33
CA MET A 1 -2.22 -2.88 -28.86
C MET A 1 -3.15 -1.78 -28.36
N GLY A 2 -4.35 -2.15 -27.93
CA GLY A 2 -5.39 -1.20 -27.53
C GLY A 2 -5.18 -0.69 -26.11
N VAL A 3 -5.18 0.62 -25.91
CA VAL A 3 -5.12 1.24 -24.58
C VAL A 3 -6.53 1.16 -23.97
N VAL A 4 -6.69 0.42 -22.88
CA VAL A 4 -7.94 0.36 -22.13
C VAL A 4 -8.12 1.68 -21.40
N LYS A 5 -9.12 2.47 -21.82
CA LYS A 5 -9.51 3.73 -21.16
C LYS A 5 -10.64 3.46 -20.17
N PHE A 6 -10.33 3.47 -18.87
CA PHE A 6 -11.35 3.42 -17.83
C PHE A 6 -11.97 4.82 -17.62
N LYS A 7 -13.30 4.89 -17.45
CA LYS A 7 -14.01 6.13 -17.10
C LYS A 7 -13.73 6.47 -15.63
N THR A 8 -12.82 7.40 -15.38
CA THR A 8 -12.54 7.90 -14.04
C THR A 8 -13.50 9.04 -13.70
N SER A 9 -14.49 8.79 -12.83
CA SER A 9 -15.51 9.75 -12.38
C SER A 9 -14.94 10.77 -11.37
N GLY A 10 -13.83 11.44 -11.71
CA GLY A 10 -13.17 12.42 -10.84
C GLY A 10 -12.47 11.83 -9.61
N ARG A 11 -12.46 10.50 -9.42
CA ARG A 11 -11.58 9.83 -8.47
C ARG A 11 -10.20 9.66 -9.10
N THR A 12 -9.17 10.16 -8.44
CA THR A 12 -7.78 9.84 -8.74
C THR A 12 -7.60 8.34 -8.55
N ILE A 13 -7.62 7.59 -9.66
CA ILE A 13 -7.27 6.17 -9.62
C ILE A 13 -5.74 6.14 -9.54
N PRO A 14 -5.14 5.56 -8.48
CA PRO A 14 -3.70 5.39 -8.42
C PRO A 14 -3.29 4.46 -9.58
N MET A 15 -2.77 5.05 -10.65
CA MET A 15 -2.29 4.30 -11.80
C MET A 15 -0.91 3.75 -11.49
N LEU A 16 -0.75 2.44 -11.61
CA LEU A 16 0.57 1.80 -11.57
C LEU A 16 1.43 2.40 -12.68
N ARG A 17 2.62 2.89 -12.32
CA ARG A 17 3.58 3.33 -13.34
C ARG A 17 4.04 2.10 -14.13
N GLN A 18 4.09 2.21 -15.45
CA GLN A 18 4.60 1.16 -16.36
C GLN A 18 6.10 0.84 -16.18
N THR A 19 6.75 1.39 -15.14
CA THR A 19 8.18 1.28 -14.86
C THR A 19 8.65 -0.13 -14.48
N GLY A 20 7.75 -1.12 -14.40
CA GLY A 20 8.11 -2.55 -14.33
C GLY A 20 8.46 -3.09 -12.94
N ASN A 21 8.53 -2.23 -11.91
CA ASN A 21 8.84 -2.63 -10.52
C ASN A 21 7.63 -2.56 -9.58
N ALA A 22 6.42 -2.63 -10.14
CA ALA A 22 5.19 -2.66 -9.36
C ALA A 22 4.92 -4.08 -8.89
N ARG A 23 4.78 -4.29 -7.57
CA ARG A 23 4.35 -5.57 -7.02
C ARG A 23 2.84 -5.60 -6.94
N ILE A 24 2.21 -6.57 -7.61
CA ILE A 24 0.77 -6.78 -7.53
C ILE A 24 0.47 -7.40 -6.16
N MET A 25 -0.18 -6.62 -5.31
CA MET A 25 -0.55 -6.98 -3.94
C MET A 25 -1.87 -7.75 -3.91
N HIS A 26 -2.83 -7.36 -4.76
CA HIS A 26 -4.12 -8.03 -4.87
C HIS A 26 -4.60 -8.00 -6.32
N LYS A 27 -4.49 -9.14 -7.01
CA LYS A 27 -4.78 -9.25 -8.45
C LYS A 27 -6.23 -8.90 -8.79
N ASP A 28 -7.18 -9.33 -7.96
CA ASP A 28 -8.61 -9.09 -8.20
C ASP A 28 -9.06 -7.66 -7.88
N ALA A 29 -8.25 -6.89 -7.15
CA ALA A 29 -8.50 -5.48 -6.85
C ALA A 29 -7.69 -4.55 -7.79
N GLU A 30 -6.95 -5.12 -8.75
CA GLU A 30 -5.98 -4.43 -9.60
C GLU A 30 -4.98 -3.56 -8.79
N PHE A 31 -4.75 -3.93 -7.53
CA PHE A 31 -3.93 -3.16 -6.61
C PHE A 31 -2.48 -3.62 -6.70
N GLY A 32 -1.62 -2.66 -7.04
CA GLY A 32 -0.19 -2.79 -6.91
C GLY A 32 0.40 -1.58 -6.23
N ILE A 33 1.57 -1.77 -5.67
CA ILE A 33 2.35 -0.69 -5.10
C ILE A 33 3.77 -0.81 -5.64
N ASP A 34 4.39 0.32 -5.94
CA ASP A 34 5.78 0.32 -6.35
C ASP A 34 6.65 -0.12 -5.16
N GLU A 35 7.68 -0.92 -5.41
CA GLU A 35 8.54 -1.46 -4.36
C GLU A 35 9.20 -0.36 -3.52
N SER A 36 9.64 0.73 -4.16
CA SER A 36 10.17 1.91 -3.46
C SER A 36 9.16 2.57 -2.52
N GLN A 37 7.87 2.49 -2.86
CA GLN A 37 6.80 3.03 -2.03
C GLN A 37 6.50 2.08 -0.86
N LEU A 38 6.59 0.77 -1.09
CA LEU A 38 6.50 -0.23 -0.04
C LEU A 38 7.63 -0.10 0.99
N ASP A 39 8.87 0.13 0.53
CA ASP A 39 10.04 0.36 1.39
C ASP A 39 9.87 1.63 2.24
N LYS A 40 9.27 2.67 1.68
CA LYS A 40 8.96 3.91 2.42
C LYS A 40 7.93 3.64 3.51
N ILE A 41 6.84 2.94 3.18
CA ILE A 41 5.80 2.56 4.14
C ILE A 41 6.38 1.70 5.27
N GLU A 42 7.25 0.73 4.96
CA GLU A 42 7.94 -0.08 5.97
C GLU A 42 8.74 0.80 6.94
N LYS A 43 9.58 1.70 6.40
CA LYS A 43 10.42 2.59 7.18
C LYS A 43 9.59 3.49 8.09
N ASP A 44 8.55 4.10 7.57
CA ASP A 44 7.71 5.05 8.30
C ASP A 44 6.87 4.33 9.37
N TRP A 45 6.33 3.15 9.06
CA TRP A 45 5.61 2.31 10.03
C TRP A 45 6.49 1.88 11.21
N ASN A 46 7.67 1.32 10.88
CA ASN A 46 8.67 0.90 11.87
C ASN A 46 9.24 2.10 12.65
N GLY A 47 9.26 3.29 12.03
CA GLY A 47 9.62 4.56 12.67
C GLY A 47 8.57 5.12 13.63
N GLY A 48 7.40 4.47 13.74
CA GLY A 48 6.35 4.86 14.69
C GLY A 48 5.30 5.82 14.13
N ILE A 49 5.30 6.09 12.82
CA ILE A 49 4.26 6.90 12.18
C ILE A 49 2.89 6.24 12.37
N ARG A 50 1.84 7.06 12.58
CA ARG A 50 0.48 6.55 12.76
C ARG A 50 -0.08 6.11 11.42
N PHE A 51 -1.06 5.21 11.48
CA PHE A 51 -1.68 4.69 10.27
C PHE A 51 -2.36 5.81 9.46
N GLU A 52 -3.06 6.71 10.13
CA GLU A 52 -3.74 7.85 9.53
C GLU A 52 -2.76 8.81 8.85
N ASP A 53 -1.62 9.07 9.49
CA ASP A 53 -0.56 9.92 8.94
C ASP A 53 0.07 9.28 7.70
N LEU A 54 0.23 7.95 7.68
CA LEU A 54 0.70 7.20 6.49
C LEU A 54 -0.26 7.32 5.32
N VAL A 55 -1.57 7.19 5.57
CA VAL A 55 -2.61 7.34 4.55
C VAL A 55 -2.55 8.73 3.92
N GLU A 56 -2.40 9.77 4.74
CA GLU A 56 -2.26 11.15 4.27
C GLU A 56 -0.95 11.38 3.49
N GLN A 57 0.19 10.90 4.00
CA GLN A 57 1.50 11.08 3.37
C GLN A 57 1.65 10.35 2.04
N GLU A 58 1.09 9.15 1.93
CA GLU A 58 1.13 8.35 0.71
C GLU A 58 0.06 8.77 -0.30
N GLY A 59 -0.95 9.54 0.14
CA GLY A 59 -2.07 9.98 -0.68
C GLY A 59 -2.87 8.81 -1.25
N ARG A 60 -2.89 7.68 -0.53
CA ARG A 60 -3.55 6.44 -0.96
C ARG A 60 -4.77 6.13 -0.10
N PRO A 61 -5.74 5.38 -0.63
CA PRO A 61 -6.85 4.86 0.16
C PRO A 61 -6.39 4.08 1.40
N TRP A 62 -7.20 4.15 2.46
CA TRP A 62 -6.94 3.51 3.75
C TRP A 62 -6.72 1.99 3.63
N ASP A 63 -7.53 1.33 2.80
CA ASP A 63 -7.45 -0.10 2.50
C ASP A 63 -6.15 -0.49 1.78
N GLU A 64 -5.68 0.32 0.84
CA GLU A 64 -4.40 0.09 0.14
C GLU A 64 -3.21 0.08 1.10
N ILE A 65 -3.17 1.04 2.03
CA ILE A 65 -2.11 1.11 3.05
C ILE A 65 -2.21 -0.08 4.01
N LEU A 66 -3.43 -0.48 4.40
CA LEU A 66 -3.61 -1.67 5.23
C LEU A 66 -3.10 -2.94 4.52
N PHE A 67 -3.41 -3.11 3.24
CA PHE A 67 -2.91 -4.24 2.45
C PHE A 67 -1.39 -4.24 2.35
N ALA A 68 -0.77 -3.07 2.12
CA ALA A 68 0.68 -2.94 2.08
C ALA A 68 1.33 -3.36 3.40
N LEU A 69 0.79 -2.91 4.54
CA LEU A 69 1.28 -3.32 5.85
C LEU A 69 1.09 -4.83 6.08
N MET A 70 -0.06 -5.40 5.73
CA MET A 70 -0.29 -6.84 5.90
C MET A 70 0.70 -7.68 5.08
N GLU A 71 1.02 -7.28 3.86
CA GLU A 71 2.05 -7.97 3.07
C GLU A 71 3.43 -7.83 3.72
N LEU A 72 3.82 -6.63 4.18
CA LEU A 72 5.07 -6.43 4.91
C LEU A 72 5.15 -7.27 6.20
N ALA A 73 4.04 -7.44 6.91
CA ALA A 73 3.97 -8.31 8.10
C ALA A 73 4.12 -9.78 7.73
N LYS A 74 3.52 -10.25 6.62
CA LYS A 74 3.70 -11.62 6.12
C LYS A 74 5.14 -11.92 5.71
N GLU A 75 5.90 -10.88 5.34
CA GLU A 75 7.32 -10.96 4.99
C GLU A 75 8.26 -10.78 6.18
N ASP A 76 7.74 -10.68 7.41
CA ASP A 76 8.52 -10.41 8.63
C ASP A 76 9.35 -9.12 8.56
N ARG A 77 8.93 -8.13 7.75
CA ARG A 77 9.60 -6.82 7.59
C ARG A 77 9.17 -5.77 8.61
N LEU A 78 8.05 -6.01 9.30
CA LEU A 78 7.55 -5.07 10.32
C LEU A 78 8.10 -5.42 11.70
N THR A 79 8.78 -4.46 12.33
CA THR A 79 9.23 -4.54 13.72
C THR A 79 8.13 -4.14 14.70
N ARG A 80 7.13 -3.40 14.22
CA ARG A 80 5.98 -2.94 14.98
C ARG A 80 4.71 -3.68 14.55
N PRO A 81 3.93 -4.24 15.48
CA PRO A 81 2.70 -4.95 15.15
C PRO A 81 1.64 -4.01 14.57
N ILE A 82 0.93 -4.48 13.53
CA ILE A 82 -0.20 -3.77 12.90
C ILE A 82 -1.41 -3.70 13.84
N ALA A 83 -1.64 -4.80 14.56
CA ALA A 83 -2.65 -4.89 15.59
C ALA A 83 -2.02 -5.52 16.83
N TYR A 84 -2.26 -4.92 17.99
CA TYR A 84 -1.96 -5.57 19.25
C TYR A 84 -3.02 -6.64 19.50
N ARG A 85 -2.59 -7.88 19.77
CA ARG A 85 -3.51 -8.86 20.36
C ARG A 85 -3.90 -8.33 21.73
N TYR A 86 -5.14 -7.90 21.89
CA TYR A 86 -5.69 -7.58 23.19
C TYR A 86 -6.05 -8.88 23.90
N GLY A 87 -5.30 -9.25 24.93
CA GLY A 87 -5.54 -10.46 25.73
C GLY A 87 -4.61 -10.57 26.93
N ASN A 88 -5.20 -10.91 28.08
CA ASN A 88 -4.54 -11.25 29.36
C ASN A 88 -3.46 -12.32 29.22
#